data_AF-A0A8T0V5P2-F1
#
_entry.id   AF-A0A8T0V5P2-F1
#
_cell.length_a   1.000
_cell.length_b   1.000
_cell.length_c   1.000
_cell.angle_alpha   90.00
_cell.angle_beta   90.00
_cell.angle_gamma   90.00
#
_symmetry.space_group_name_H-M   'P 1'
#
loop_
_entity.id
_entity.type
_entity.pdbx_description
1 polymer ?
#
loop_
_entity_poly.entity_id
_entity_poly.type
_entity_poly.pdbx_seq_one_letter_code
_entity_poly.pdbx_strand_id
1 'polypeptide(L)'
;MNSLLDLFFDDESDESDDDFEMAAVLIAEMERNKQPKHGGSMQGREVVHRNKQQGHDKLFEDYFANNPVFGPVTFRRRFRMSKALFLRIAAAVEAHCPYF
;
A
#
# COMPACT_ATOMS: atom_id res chain seq x y z
N MET A 1 -20.43 -9.56 26.53
CA MET A 1 -19.63 -10.38 25.61
C MET A 1 -19.26 -11.61 26.40
N ASN A 2 -20.07 -12.65 26.28
CA ASN A 2 -19.92 -13.83 27.12
C ASN A 2 -18.75 -14.60 26.53
N SER A 3 -17.64 -14.56 27.26
CA SER A 3 -16.38 -15.12 26.83
C SER A 3 -16.55 -16.62 26.75
N LEU A 4 -16.15 -17.22 25.62
CA LEU A 4 -16.11 -18.68 25.48
C LEU A 4 -15.28 -19.32 26.62
N LEU A 5 -14.35 -18.56 27.21
CA LEU A 5 -13.54 -18.96 28.36
C LEU A 5 -14.36 -19.07 29.66
N ASP A 6 -15.43 -18.29 29.85
CA ASP A 6 -16.26 -18.37 31.07
C ASP A 6 -17.09 -19.67 31.11
N LEU A 7 -17.33 -20.30 29.96
CA LEU A 7 -17.98 -21.62 29.89
C LEU A 7 -17.00 -22.79 30.13
N PHE A 8 -15.69 -22.53 30.12
CA PHE A 8 -14.65 -23.54 30.34
C PHE A 8 -14.14 -23.59 31.80
N PHE A 9 -14.32 -22.52 32.58
CA PHE A 9 -13.83 -22.45 33.97
C PHE A 9 -14.88 -22.80 35.05
N ASP A 10 -16.15 -22.98 34.68
CA ASP A 10 -17.27 -23.20 35.63
C ASP A 10 -17.74 -24.66 35.73
N ASP A 11 -17.17 -25.58 34.94
CA ASP A 11 -17.39 -27.02 35.07
C ASP A 11 -16.16 -27.66 35.73
N GLU A 12 -16.17 -27.71 37.07
CA GLU A 12 -15.31 -28.57 37.86
C GLU A 12 -15.59 -30.03 37.49
N SER A 13 -14.96 -30.53 36.42
CA SER A 13 -14.89 -31.95 36.09
C SER A 13 -13.47 -32.32 35.64
N ASP A 14 -12.92 -33.38 36.23
CA ASP A 14 -11.53 -33.84 36.14
C ASP A 14 -10.93 -33.65 34.72
N GLU A 15 -9.98 -32.71 34.57
CA GLU A 15 -9.25 -32.44 33.33
C GLU A 15 -8.56 -33.72 32.85
N SER A 16 -9.12 -34.38 31.83
CA SER A 16 -8.46 -35.49 31.17
C SER A 16 -7.39 -34.95 30.22
N ASP A 17 -6.18 -35.52 30.26
CA ASP A 17 -5.05 -35.16 29.39
C ASP A 17 -5.45 -35.17 27.89
N ASP A 18 -6.47 -35.96 27.52
CA ASP A 18 -6.99 -36.10 26.16
C ASP A 18 -7.65 -34.81 25.63
N ASP A 19 -8.27 -34.00 26.49
CA ASP A 19 -8.92 -32.74 26.08
C ASP A 19 -7.91 -31.63 25.81
N PHE A 20 -6.82 -31.61 26.60
CA PHE A 20 -5.68 -30.72 26.36
C PHE A 20 -4.95 -31.10 25.08
N GLU A 21 -4.77 -32.40 24.83
CA GLU A 21 -4.17 -32.93 23.60
C GLU A 21 -5.03 -32.57 22.37
N MET A 22 -6.36 -32.71 22.46
CA MET A 22 -7.30 -32.31 21.40
C MET A 22 -7.22 -30.80 21.10
N ALA A 23 -7.13 -29.95 22.12
CA ALA A 23 -6.97 -28.51 21.95
C ALA A 23 -5.62 -28.17 21.26
N ALA A 24 -4.54 -28.85 21.64
CA ALA A 24 -3.23 -28.67 21.03
C ALA A 24 -3.20 -29.09 19.56
N VAL A 25 -3.85 -30.20 19.21
CA VAL A 25 -4.01 -30.67 17.82
C VAL A 25 -4.79 -29.65 16.99
N LEU A 26 -5.87 -29.08 17.55
CA LEU A 26 -6.68 -28.07 16.86
C LEU A 26 -5.87 -26.80 16.56
N ILE A 27 -5.07 -26.32 17.53
CA ILE A 27 -4.20 -25.16 17.34
C ILE A 27 -3.12 -25.45 16.29
N ALA A 28 -2.49 -26.62 16.35
CA ALA A 28 -1.47 -27.02 15.37
C ALA A 28 -2.04 -27.12 13.95
N GLU A 29 -3.29 -27.55 13.80
CA GLU A 29 -3.98 -27.61 12.51
C GLU A 29 -4.37 -26.22 11.99
N MET A 30 -4.76 -25.30 12.89
CA MET A 30 -5.01 -23.90 12.53
C MET A 30 -3.74 -23.18 12.07
N GLU A 31 -2.59 -23.46 12.69
CA GLU A 31 -1.29 -22.89 12.28
C GLU A 31 -0.79 -23.46 10.94
N ARG A 32 -1.00 -24.77 10.68
CA ARG A 32 -0.67 -25.41 9.39
C ARG A 32 -1.48 -24.85 8.22
N ASN A 33 -2.72 -24.46 8.46
CA ASN A 33 -3.64 -23.94 7.44
C ASN A 33 -3.52 -22.42 7.19
N LYS A 34 -2.59 -21.71 7.84
CA LYS A 34 -2.29 -20.30 7.52
C LYS A 34 -1.60 -20.19 6.17
N GLN A 35 -2.40 -19.93 5.14
CA GLN A 35 -1.87 -19.49 3.85
C GLN A 35 -1.06 -18.20 4.03
N PRO A 36 0.16 -18.08 3.48
CA PRO A 36 0.92 -16.85 3.55
C PRO A 36 0.14 -15.74 2.86
N LYS A 37 -0.28 -14.72 3.61
CA LYS A 37 -0.99 -13.55 3.06
C LYS A 37 -0.01 -12.74 2.20
N HIS A 38 0.07 -13.04 0.91
CA HIS A 38 0.84 -12.26 -0.04
C HIS A 38 0.08 -10.97 -0.35
N GLY A 39 0.67 -9.82 0.00
CA GLY A 39 0.17 -8.51 -0.41
C GLY A 39 -0.96 -7.97 0.49
N GLY A 40 -0.58 -7.18 1.47
CA GLY A 40 -1.47 -6.36 2.28
C GLY A 40 -0.71 -5.16 2.83
N SER A 41 -1.44 -4.14 3.27
CA SER A 41 -0.83 -3.07 4.05
C SER A 41 -0.18 -3.68 5.30
N MET A 42 1.14 -3.54 5.46
CA MET A 42 1.78 -3.91 6.72
C MET A 42 1.18 -3.07 7.84
N GLN A 43 0.62 -3.74 8.84
CA GLN A 43 0.17 -3.07 10.06
C GLN A 43 1.37 -2.34 10.67
N GLY A 44 1.23 -1.05 10.99
CA GLY A 44 2.34 -0.20 11.46
C GLY A 44 3.04 0.63 10.38
N ARG A 45 2.59 0.60 9.12
CA ARG A 45 3.08 1.55 8.12
C ARG A 45 2.61 2.97 8.46
N GLU A 46 3.58 3.84 8.76
CA GLU A 46 3.34 5.26 8.99
C GLU A 46 3.04 6.01 7.69
N VAL A 47 1.99 6.82 7.70
CA VAL A 47 1.65 7.72 6.60
C VAL A 47 2.48 9.00 6.73
N VAL A 48 3.53 9.13 5.92
CA VAL A 48 4.37 10.34 5.88
C VAL A 48 3.76 11.39 4.96
N HIS A 49 3.44 12.57 5.50
CA HIS A 49 2.98 13.73 4.74
C HIS A 49 4.13 14.43 4.02
N ARG A 50 4.42 13.99 2.79
CA ARG A 50 5.56 14.48 1.99
C ARG A 50 5.34 15.81 1.26
N ASN A 51 4.32 16.60 1.62
CA ASN A 51 3.96 17.85 0.91
C ASN A 51 3.89 17.68 -0.62
N LYS A 52 3.15 16.66 -1.07
CA LYS A 52 3.06 16.28 -2.49
C LYS A 52 2.71 17.45 -3.41
N GLN A 53 1.82 18.33 -2.96
CA GLN A 53 1.41 19.52 -3.71
C GLN A 53 2.58 20.46 -3.99
N GLN A 54 3.36 20.80 -2.95
CA GLN A 54 4.54 21.65 -3.11
C GLN A 54 5.58 21.03 -4.06
N GLY A 55 5.74 19.70 -4.02
CA GLY A 55 6.60 18.99 -4.96
C GLY A 55 6.10 19.07 -6.40
N HIS A 56 4.78 19.00 -6.61
CA HIS A 56 4.15 19.18 -7.92
C HIS A 56 4.35 20.60 -8.44
N ASP A 57 4.05 21.61 -7.63
CA ASP A 57 4.12 23.02 -8.03
C ASP A 57 5.55 23.39 -8.45
N LYS A 58 6.53 22.97 -7.66
CA LYS A 58 7.94 23.15 -8.00
C LYS A 58 8.34 22.46 -9.31
N LEU A 59 7.88 21.24 -9.54
CA LEU A 59 8.15 20.53 -10.79
C LEU A 59 7.54 21.25 -12.00
N PHE A 60 6.34 21.81 -11.83
CA PHE A 60 5.70 22.61 -12.86
C PHE A 60 6.46 23.90 -13.15
N GLU A 61 6.82 24.67 -12.12
CA GLU A 61 7.60 25.91 -12.26
C GLU A 61 8.97 25.67 -12.92
N ASP A 62 9.67 24.61 -12.51
CA ASP A 62 11.02 24.30 -12.97
C ASP A 62 11.08 23.95 -14.47
N TYR A 63 10.05 23.28 -15.00
CA TYR A 63 10.10 22.67 -16.34
C TYR A 63 8.99 23.10 -17.29
N PHE A 64 7.78 23.36 -16.78
CA PHE A 64 6.57 23.49 -17.60
C PHE A 64 6.07 24.92 -17.73
N ALA A 65 6.33 25.79 -16.75
CA ALA A 65 5.98 27.21 -16.78
C ALA A 65 6.45 27.94 -18.06
N ASN A 66 5.88 29.13 -18.30
CA ASN A 66 6.19 29.97 -19.45
C ASN A 66 7.67 30.39 -19.50
N ASN A 67 8.26 30.65 -18.33
CA ASN A 67 9.69 30.91 -18.18
C ASN A 67 10.29 29.86 -17.21
N PRO A 68 10.57 28.64 -17.70
CA PRO A 68 11.03 27.55 -16.85
C PRO A 68 12.47 27.78 -16.40
N VAL A 69 12.79 27.36 -15.17
CA VAL A 69 14.16 27.42 -14.62
C VAL A 69 15.13 26.60 -15.48
N PHE A 70 14.67 25.45 -15.98
CA PHE A 70 15.49 24.55 -16.78
C PHE A 70 15.14 24.62 -18.26
N GLY A 71 16.16 24.92 -19.06
CA GLY A 71 16.07 24.93 -20.51
C GLY A 71 15.90 23.54 -21.16
N PRO A 72 15.74 23.51 -22.49
CA PRO A 72 15.40 22.29 -23.24
C PRO A 72 16.44 21.18 -23.15
N VAL A 73 17.73 21.50 -23.01
CA VAL A 73 18.81 20.51 -22.85
C VAL A 73 18.65 19.72 -21.56
N THR A 74 18.41 20.43 -20.45
CA THR A 74 18.21 19.81 -19.13
C THR A 74 16.90 19.03 -19.09
N PHE A 75 15.81 19.57 -19.65
CA PHE A 75 14.54 18.86 -19.81
C PHE A 75 14.75 17.52 -20.54
N ARG A 76 15.43 17.54 -21.68
CA ARG A 76 15.72 16.32 -22.46
C ARG A 76 16.59 15.34 -21.70
N ARG A 77 17.56 15.80 -20.90
CA ARG A 77 18.36 14.90 -20.06
C ARG A 77 17.54 14.25 -18.95
N ARG A 78 16.54 14.95 -18.39
CA ARG A 78 15.69 14.44 -17.29
C ARG A 78 14.62 13.50 -17.81
N PHE A 79 13.81 13.94 -18.77
CA PHE A 79 12.64 13.21 -19.29
C PHE A 79 12.95 12.35 -20.53
N ARG A 80 14.17 12.42 -21.06
CA ARG A 80 14.65 11.65 -22.23
C ARG A 80 13.91 11.96 -23.54
N MET A 81 13.14 13.05 -23.57
CA MET A 81 12.44 13.57 -24.75
C MET A 81 12.40 15.10 -24.75
N SER A 82 12.06 15.72 -25.88
CA SER A 82 11.85 17.17 -25.94
C SER A 82 10.54 17.57 -25.23
N LYS A 83 10.47 18.79 -24.69
CA LYS A 83 9.26 19.34 -24.06
C LYS A 83 8.07 19.35 -25.03
N ALA A 84 8.30 19.70 -26.29
CA ALA A 84 7.27 19.70 -27.32
C ALA A 84 6.70 18.30 -27.59
N LEU A 85 7.55 17.27 -27.65
CA LEU A 85 7.08 15.89 -27.82
C LEU A 85 6.30 15.41 -26.59
N PHE A 86 6.78 15.72 -25.38
CA PHE A 86 6.10 15.39 -24.14
C PHE A 86 4.67 15.96 -24.13
N LEU A 87 4.52 17.25 -24.45
CA LEU A 87 3.21 17.92 -24.46
C LEU A 87 2.26 17.34 -25.52
N ARG A 88 2.77 16.96 -26.68
CA ARG A 88 1.96 16.28 -27.71
C ARG A 88 1.45 14.92 -27.24
N ILE A 89 2.29 14.14 -26.54
CA ILE A 89 1.88 12.85 -25.98
C ILE A 89 0.85 13.07 -24.87
N ALA A 90 1.08 14.02 -23.97
CA ALA A 90 0.14 14.35 -22.90
C ALA A 90 -1.24 14.72 -23.46
N ALA A 91 -1.31 15.63 -24.43
CA ALA A 91 -2.57 16.01 -25.08
C ALA A 91 -3.24 14.82 -25.80
N ALA A 92 -2.47 13.93 -26.42
CA ALA A 92 -3.01 12.73 -27.05
C ALA A 92 -3.61 11.76 -26.02
N VAL A 93 -2.98 11.60 -24.85
CA VAL A 93 -3.48 10.76 -23.76
C VAL A 93 -4.77 11.33 -23.19
N GLU A 94 -4.78 12.63 -22.87
CA GLU A 94 -5.97 13.35 -22.37
C GLU A 94 -7.16 13.22 -23.34
N ALA A 95 -6.91 13.33 -24.65
CA ALA A 95 -7.97 13.18 -25.66
C ALA A 95 -8.56 11.76 -25.76
N HIS A 96 -7.82 10.71 -25.39
CA HIS A 96 -8.24 9.31 -25.55
C HIS A 96 -8.63 8.63 -24.24
N CYS A 97 -8.24 9.17 -23.09
CA CYS A 97 -8.43 8.54 -21.79
C CYS A 97 -9.19 9.46 -20.85
N PRO A 98 -10.48 9.18 -20.53
CA PRO A 98 -11.31 10.04 -19.66
C PRO A 98 -10.81 10.22 -18.22
N TYR A 99 -9.82 9.41 -17.80
CA TYR A 99 -9.20 9.58 -16.49
C TYR A 99 -8.23 10.77 -16.44
N PHE A 100 -7.60 11.09 -17.58
CA PHE A 100 -6.62 12.15 -17.71
C PHE A 100 -7.27 13.46 -18.13
#